data_AF-A0AA37HIW7-F1
#
_entry.id   AF-A0AA37HIW7-F1
#
_cell.length_a   1.000
_cell.length_b   1.000
_cell.length_c   1.000
_cell.angle_alpha   90.00
_cell.angle_beta   90.00
_cell.angle_gamma   90.00
#
_symmetry.space_group_name_H-M   'P 1'
#
loop_
_entity.id
_entity.type
_entity.pdbx_description
1 polymer ?
#
loop_
_entity_poly.entity_id
_entity_poly.type
_entity_poly.pdbx_seq_one_letter_code
_entity_poly.pdbx_strand_id
1 'polypeptide(L)'
;MRKALLAIAIIVVSTGSGLADEPPVQGPEDAACRAQARSEVFTAPNPNRLSLWDLGSQIWHSCMAAYHGRGPNPGRQEQRF
;
A
#
# COMPACT_ATOMS: atom_id res chain seq x y z
N MET A 1 11.77 26.99 32.20
CA MET A 1 11.02 26.34 31.11
C MET A 1 12.00 25.69 30.15
N ARG A 2 12.24 24.37 30.28
CA ARG A 2 13.17 23.63 29.42
C ARG A 2 12.36 22.87 28.37
N LYS A 3 12.39 23.34 27.12
CA LYS A 3 11.74 22.69 25.98
C LYS A 3 12.58 21.47 25.59
N ALA A 4 12.15 20.27 25.97
CA ALA A 4 12.72 19.03 25.48
C ALA A 4 12.12 18.74 24.10
N LEU A 5 12.91 18.94 23.04
CA LEU A 5 12.57 18.51 21.69
C LEU A 5 12.85 17.01 21.61
N LEU A 6 11.78 16.20 21.65
CA LEU A 6 11.86 14.77 21.41
C LEU A 6 11.99 14.54 19.90
N ALA A 7 13.20 14.20 19.45
CA ALA A 7 13.43 13.71 18.10
C ALA A 7 12.87 12.28 18.01
N ILE A 8 11.77 12.10 17.28
CA ILE A 8 11.22 10.78 16.96
C ILE A 8 12.08 10.20 15.85
N ALA A 9 12.99 9.30 16.19
CA ALA A 9 13.72 8.48 15.22
C ALA A 9 12.75 7.44 14.63
N ILE A 10 12.34 7.64 13.37
CA ILE A 10 11.58 6.64 12.63
C ILE A 10 12.55 5.54 12.22
N ILE A 11 12.55 4.43 12.96
CA ILE A 11 13.29 3.23 12.58
C ILE A 11 12.49 2.55 11.47
N VAL A 12 12.91 2.75 10.22
CA VAL A 12 12.43 1.95 9.08
C VAL A 12 13.09 0.58 9.19
N VAL A 13 12.38 -0.39 9.77
CA VAL A 13 12.78 -1.81 9.73
C VAL A 13 12.42 -2.35 8.34
N SER A 14 13.42 -2.48 7.48
CA SER A 14 13.29 -3.15 6.18
C SER A 14 13.31 -4.66 6.39
N THR A 15 12.17 -5.30 6.66
CA THR A 15 12.05 -6.76 6.59
C THR A 15 12.01 -7.19 5.12
N GLY A 16 13.18 -7.30 4.50
CA GLY A 16 13.34 -7.90 3.17
C GLY A 16 13.25 -9.42 3.23
N SER A 17 12.05 -9.94 3.46
CA SER A 17 11.79 -11.38 3.37
C SER A 17 11.52 -11.75 1.91
N GLY A 18 12.55 -12.17 1.19
CA GLY A 18 12.38 -12.73 -0.14
C GLY A 18 11.71 -14.10 -0.05
N LEU A 19 10.51 -14.26 -0.60
CA LEU A 19 9.86 -15.56 -0.84
C LEU A 19 8.86 -15.47 -2.02
N ALA A 20 8.97 -16.46 -2.91
CA ALA A 20 8.05 -16.86 -3.99
C ALA A 20 7.85 -15.90 -5.17
N ASP A 21 8.49 -16.21 -6.32
CA ASP A 21 8.20 -15.77 -7.71
C ASP A 21 7.52 -14.40 -7.89
N GLU A 22 7.86 -13.44 -7.02
CA GLU A 22 7.11 -12.21 -6.94
C GLU A 22 7.56 -11.34 -8.10
N PRO A 23 6.63 -10.86 -8.95
CA PRO A 23 7.01 -10.07 -10.11
C PRO A 23 7.90 -8.90 -9.68
N PRO A 24 8.93 -8.56 -10.48
CA PRO A 24 9.89 -7.53 -10.11
C PRO A 24 9.17 -6.22 -9.80
N VAL A 25 9.67 -5.52 -8.78
CA VAL A 25 9.09 -4.25 -8.35
C VAL A 25 9.19 -3.23 -9.48
N GLN A 26 8.06 -2.66 -9.90
CA GLN A 26 7.97 -1.80 -11.08
C GLN A 26 8.26 -0.31 -10.77
N GLY A 27 8.29 0.08 -9.50
CA GLY A 27 8.50 1.46 -9.07
C GLY A 27 8.29 1.69 -7.57
N PRO A 28 8.49 2.93 -7.08
CA PRO A 28 8.28 3.26 -5.67
C PRO A 28 6.82 3.12 -5.24
N GLU A 29 5.85 3.39 -6.12
CA GLU A 29 4.42 3.19 -5.85
C GLU A 29 4.09 1.70 -5.68
N ASP A 30 4.63 0.86 -6.57
CA ASP A 30 4.48 -0.60 -6.48
C ASP A 30 5.08 -1.14 -5.18
N ALA A 31 6.27 -0.67 -4.79
CA ALA A 31 6.90 -1.03 -3.52
C ALA A 31 6.02 -0.69 -2.30
N ALA A 32 5.42 0.51 -2.30
CA ALA A 32 4.52 0.95 -1.24
C ALA A 32 3.25 0.09 -1.18
N CYS A 33 2.60 -0.16 -2.33
CA CYS A 33 1.40 -0.98 -2.39
C CYS A 33 1.65 -2.43 -1.99
N ARG A 34 2.81 -3.00 -2.34
CA ARG A 34 3.19 -4.34 -1.89
C ARG A 34 3.43 -4.38 -0.37
N ALA A 35 4.04 -3.35 0.21
CA ALA A 35 4.22 -3.27 1.66
C ALA A 35 2.87 -3.23 2.38
N GLN A 36 1.94 -2.41 1.87
CA GLN A 36 0.57 -2.33 2.40
C GLN A 36 -0.16 -3.67 2.32
N ALA A 37 -0.13 -4.33 1.15
CA ALA A 37 -0.74 -5.64 0.96
C ALA A 37 -0.21 -6.66 1.97
N ARG A 38 1.11 -6.72 2.20
CA ARG A 38 1.71 -7.64 3.19
C ARG A 38 1.28 -7.34 4.62
N SER A 39 1.08 -6.07 4.99
CA SER A 39 0.60 -5.70 6.33
C SER A 39 -0.87 -6.01 6.55
N GLU A 40 -1.70 -5.90 5.50
CA GLU A 40 -3.16 -5.99 5.63
C GLU A 40 -3.71 -7.38 5.29
N VAL A 41 -3.00 -8.21 4.53
CA VAL A 41 -3.49 -9.51 4.05
C VAL A 41 -3.97 -10.47 5.16
N PHE A 42 -3.44 -10.33 6.38
CA PHE A 42 -3.83 -11.16 7.53
C PHE A 42 -5.02 -10.60 8.33
N THR A 43 -5.39 -9.34 8.11
CA THR A 43 -6.45 -8.65 8.85
C THR A 43 -7.60 -8.19 7.96
N ALA A 44 -7.39 -8.14 6.65
CA ALA A 44 -8.39 -7.71 5.68
C ALA A 44 -9.57 -8.70 5.64
N PRO A 45 -10.82 -8.22 5.49
CA PRO A 45 -11.97 -9.09 5.28
C PRO A 45 -11.79 -9.97 4.05
N ASN A 46 -12.00 -11.28 4.22
CA ASN A 46 -11.91 -12.25 3.13
C ASN A 46 -13.23 -13.01 2.93
N PRO A 47 -14.31 -12.34 2.46
CA PRO A 47 -15.63 -12.96 2.30
C PRO A 47 -15.63 -14.06 1.24
N ASN A 48 -14.75 -13.94 0.23
CA ASN A 48 -14.65 -14.88 -0.89
C ASN A 48 -13.70 -16.06 -0.60
N ARG A 49 -13.15 -16.17 0.62
CA ARG A 49 -12.16 -17.20 1.02
C ARG A 49 -11.00 -17.34 0.05
N LEU A 50 -10.52 -16.21 -0.47
CA LEU A 50 -9.35 -16.10 -1.34
C LEU A 50 -8.11 -16.65 -0.65
N SER A 51 -7.15 -17.13 -1.43
CA SER A 51 -5.81 -17.40 -0.93
C SER A 51 -5.17 -16.10 -0.42
N LEU A 52 -4.16 -16.21 0.47
CA LEU A 52 -3.41 -15.03 0.91
C LEU A 52 -2.76 -14.29 -0.26
N TRP A 53 -2.32 -15.03 -1.28
CA TRP A 53 -1.76 -14.44 -2.50
C TRP A 53 -2.79 -13.61 -3.26
N ASP A 54 -3.98 -14.17 -3.51
CA ASP A 54 -5.04 -13.48 -4.25
C ASP A 54 -5.60 -12.30 -3.48
N LEU A 55 -5.74 -12.43 -2.15
CA LEU A 55 -6.16 -11.33 -1.29
C LEU A 55 -5.11 -10.20 -1.28
N GLY A 56 -3.83 -10.55 -1.14
CA GLY A 56 -2.73 -9.58 -1.23
C GLY A 56 -2.70 -8.86 -2.58
N SER A 57 -2.91 -9.60 -3.68
CA SER A 57 -3.03 -9.05 -5.03
C SER A 57 -4.23 -8.09 -5.17
N GLN A 58 -5.38 -8.42 -4.55
CA GLN A 58 -6.54 -7.53 -4.57
C GLN A 58 -6.29 -6.23 -3.80
N ILE A 59 -5.66 -6.30 -2.61
CA ILE A 59 -5.26 -5.12 -1.83
C ILE A 59 -4.27 -4.26 -2.64
N TRP A 60 -3.26 -4.89 -3.25
CA TRP A 60 -2.30 -4.22 -4.11
C TRP A 60 -2.96 -3.46 -5.26
N HIS A 61 -3.88 -4.11 -6.00
CA HIS A 61 -4.61 -3.47 -7.11
C HIS A 61 -5.41 -2.25 -6.64
N SER A 62 -6.06 -2.33 -5.46
CA SER A 62 -6.81 -1.21 -4.90
C SER A 62 -5.91 -0.02 -4.54
N CYS A 63 -4.72 -0.30 -3.98
CA CYS A 63 -3.71 0.71 -3.68
C CYS A 63 -3.19 1.37 -4.96
N MET A 64 -2.83 0.57 -5.97
CA MET A 64 -2.39 1.05 -7.27
C MET A 64 -3.46 1.91 -7.97
N ALA A 65 -4.73 1.49 -7.92
CA ALA A 65 -5.84 2.28 -8.44
C ALA A 65 -5.98 3.64 -7.73
N ALA A 66 -5.70 3.71 -6.42
CA ALA A 66 -5.70 4.97 -5.69
C ALA A 66 -4.55 5.89 -6.12
N TYR A 67 -3.37 5.35 -6.46
CA TYR A 67 -2.27 6.12 -7.04
C TYR A 67 -2.64 6.70 -8.41
N HIS A 68 -3.21 5.89 -9.30
CA HIS A 68 -3.65 6.34 -10.63
C HIS A 68 -4.83 7.32 -10.56
N GLY A 69 -5.75 7.15 -9.60
CA GLY A 69 -6.89 8.03 -9.38
C GLY A 69 -6.55 9.36 -8.69
N ARG A 70 -5.31 9.51 -8.17
CA ARG A 70 -4.77 10.75 -7.61
C ARG A 70 -3.90 11.52 -8.62
N GLY A 71 -3.81 11.05 -9.86
CA GLY A 71 -3.42 11.90 -10.99
C GLY A 71 -4.53 12.92 -11.31
N PRO A 72 -4.23 14.04 -11.99
CA PRO A 72 -5.25 14.97 -12.42
C PRO A 72 -6.22 14.24 -13.35
N ASN A 73 -7.37 13.86 -12.81
CA ASN A 73 -8.45 13.25 -13.59
C ASN A 73 -9.37 14.40 -14.00
N PRO A 74 -9.26 14.94 -15.23
CA PRO A 74 -10.01 16.13 -15.65
C PRO A 74 -11.53 15.94 -15.60
N GLY A 75 -12.03 14.70 -15.47
CA GLY A 75 -13.46 14.40 -15.38
C GLY A 75 -14.07 14.36 -13.97
N ARG A 76 -13.29 14.47 -12.88
CA ARG A 76 -13.83 14.35 -11.50
C ARG A 76 -14.30 15.69 -10.91
N GLN A 77 -13.86 16.83 -11.44
CA GLN A 77 -14.31 18.14 -10.95
C GLN A 77 -15.71 18.56 -11.45
N GLU A 78 -16.22 17.93 -12.52
CA GLU A 78 -17.44 18.40 -13.19
C GLU A 78 -18.75 17.84 -12.62
N GLN A 79 -18.71 16.95 -11.63
CA GLN A 79 -19.92 16.38 -11.01
C GLN A 79 -20.30 17.03 -9.68
N ARG A 80 -19.84 18.27 -9.44
CA ARG A 80 -20.32 19.10 -8.33
C ARG A 80 -21.21 20.22 -8.87
N PHE A 81 -22.42 19.86 -9.31
CA PHE A 81 -23.53 20.80 -9.53
C PHE A 81 -24.83 20.16 -9.05
#